data_AF-A0A1Y2K102-F1
#
_entry.id   AF-A0A1Y2K102-F1
#
_cell.length_a   1.000
_cell.length_b   1.000
_cell.length_c   1.000
_cell.angle_alpha   90.00
_cell.angle_beta   90.00
_cell.angle_gamma   90.00
#
_symmetry.space_group_name_H-M   'P 1'
#
loop_
_entity.id
_entity.type
_entity.pdbx_description
1 polymer ?
#
loop_
_entity_poly.entity_id
_entity_poly.type
_entity_poly.pdbx_seq_one_letter_code
_entity_poly.pdbx_strand_id
1 'polypeptide(L)'
;MISSDRLEMDEAKQLAVFSGRVEAVEGEMRLTARRMTVRYLPAENGRNKRELIQEIYAQGDVTLKQGDTEGNASEARYQVGQRRLEMIGKSEPASVRFGKDHVRGARIKVTLNANRQVKNVRVDGGATGGRVTMKIIPGQERAGAGDQQP
;
A
#
# COMPACT_ATOMS: atom_id res chain seq x y z
N MET A 1 -9.77 1.96 -10.67
CA MET A 1 -9.72 1.07 -11.84
C MET A 1 -8.74 -0.04 -11.54
N ILE A 2 -8.97 -1.26 -12.03
CA ILE A 2 -7.99 -2.35 -11.98
C ILE A 2 -7.80 -2.86 -13.41
N SER A 3 -6.55 -2.98 -13.85
CA SER A 3 -6.16 -3.53 -15.15
C SER A 3 -5.23 -4.73 -14.95
N SER A 4 -5.34 -5.72 -15.83
CA SER A 4 -4.53 -6.94 -15.80
C SER A 4 -4.56 -7.66 -17.15
N ASP A 5 -3.71 -8.67 -17.30
CA ASP A 5 -3.72 -9.56 -18.46
C ASP A 5 -4.90 -10.54 -18.44
N ARG A 6 -5.33 -10.98 -17.25
CA ARG A 6 -6.48 -11.88 -17.05
C ARG A 6 -7.34 -11.48 -15.85
N LEU A 7 -8.64 -11.73 -15.98
CA LEU A 7 -9.65 -11.62 -14.92
C LEU A 7 -10.45 -12.92 -14.84
N GLU A 8 -10.56 -13.48 -13.64
CA GLU A 8 -11.46 -14.58 -13.30
C GLU A 8 -12.43 -14.10 -12.22
N MET A 9 -13.73 -14.37 -12.38
CA MET A 9 -14.75 -13.98 -11.41
C MET A 9 -15.47 -15.22 -10.89
N ASP A 10 -15.61 -15.31 -9.57
CA ASP A 10 -16.37 -16.34 -8.87
C ASP A 10 -17.47 -15.64 -8.08
N GLU A 11 -18.66 -15.55 -8.66
CA GLU A 11 -19.80 -14.85 -8.07
C GLU A 11 -20.30 -15.56 -6.80
N ALA A 12 -20.27 -16.90 -6.79
CA ALA A 12 -20.69 -17.70 -5.64
C ALA A 12 -19.81 -17.43 -4.40
N LYS A 13 -18.50 -17.20 -4.62
CA LYS A 13 -17.56 -16.81 -3.55
C LYS A 13 -17.41 -15.31 -3.37
N GLN A 14 -18.06 -14.51 -4.23
CA GLN A 14 -17.91 -13.05 -4.27
C GLN A 14 -16.46 -12.59 -4.43
N LEU A 15 -15.73 -13.24 -5.34
CA LEU A 15 -14.32 -12.95 -5.61
C LEU A 15 -14.09 -12.55 -7.07
N ALA A 16 -13.17 -11.62 -7.29
CA ALA A 16 -12.56 -11.37 -8.58
C ALA A 16 -11.04 -11.49 -8.46
N VAL A 17 -10.43 -12.31 -9.31
CA VAL A 17 -8.99 -12.57 -9.35
C VAL A 17 -8.42 -11.97 -10.63
N PHE A 18 -7.55 -11.00 -10.46
CA PHE A 18 -6.76 -10.37 -11.52
C PHE A 18 -5.37 -10.97 -11.51
N SER A 19 -4.82 -11.29 -12.68
CA SER A 19 -3.47 -11.84 -12.79
C SER A 19 -2.75 -11.37 -14.05
N GLY A 20 -1.41 -11.31 -13.97
CA GLY A 20 -0.55 -10.79 -15.03
C GLY A 20 -0.55 -9.27 -15.04
N ARG A 21 0.62 -8.68 -14.74
CA ARG A 21 0.87 -7.22 -14.71
C ARG A 21 -0.31 -6.43 -14.13
N VAL A 22 -0.73 -6.81 -12.93
CA VAL A 22 -1.94 -6.24 -12.31
C VAL A 22 -1.63 -4.87 -11.76
N GLU A 23 -2.52 -3.93 -12.03
CA GLU A 23 -2.44 -2.57 -11.55
C GLU A 23 -3.79 -2.07 -11.09
N ALA A 24 -3.85 -1.55 -9.87
CA ALA A 24 -5.00 -0.88 -9.29
C ALA A 24 -4.69 0.61 -9.10
N VAL A 25 -5.56 1.47 -9.59
CA VAL A 25 -5.47 2.93 -9.47
C VAL A 25 -6.73 3.50 -8.81
N GLU A 26 -6.56 4.26 -7.73
CA GLU A 26 -7.63 5.03 -7.08
C GLU A 26 -7.11 6.42 -6.69
N GLY A 27 -7.62 7.47 -7.35
CA GLY A 27 -7.06 8.81 -7.19
C GLY A 27 -5.59 8.82 -7.60
N GLU A 28 -4.72 9.28 -6.70
CA GLU A 28 -3.26 9.29 -6.89
C GLU A 28 -2.58 8.00 -6.43
N MET A 29 -3.32 7.08 -5.78
CA MET A 29 -2.77 5.82 -5.29
C MET A 29 -2.71 4.79 -6.41
N ARG A 30 -1.53 4.23 -6.64
CA ARG A 30 -1.26 3.14 -7.59
C ARG A 30 -0.66 1.96 -6.84
N LEU A 31 -1.28 0.79 -6.99
CA LEU A 31 -0.80 -0.48 -6.47
C LEU A 31 -0.54 -1.42 -7.64
N THR A 32 0.63 -2.03 -7.73
CA THR A 32 0.94 -3.05 -8.75
C THR A 32 1.29 -4.38 -8.10
N ALA A 33 1.01 -5.48 -8.78
CA ALA A 33 1.31 -6.84 -8.33
C ALA A 33 1.26 -7.86 -9.49
N ARG A 34 1.73 -9.08 -9.26
CA ARG A 34 1.53 -10.20 -10.20
C ARG A 34 0.10 -10.75 -10.17
N ARG A 35 -0.55 -10.71 -9.00
CA ARG A 35 -1.93 -11.17 -8.78
C ARG A 35 -2.64 -10.27 -7.76
N MET A 36 -3.91 -9.95 -8.00
CA MET A 36 -4.78 -9.32 -7.01
C MET A 36 -6.11 -10.07 -6.88
N THR A 37 -6.53 -10.35 -5.66
CA THR A 37 -7.84 -10.91 -5.34
C THR A 37 -8.68 -9.83 -4.67
N VAL A 38 -9.82 -9.49 -5.28
CA VAL A 38 -10.80 -8.55 -4.75
C VAL A 38 -11.94 -9.36 -4.15
N ARG A 39 -12.26 -9.09 -2.88
CA ARG A 39 -13.40 -9.68 -2.17
C ARG A 39 -14.49 -8.64 -2.01
N TYR A 40 -15.71 -9.02 -2.39
CA TYR A 40 -16.89 -8.17 -2.25
C TYR A 40 -17.72 -8.57 -1.02
N LEU A 41 -18.41 -7.61 -0.43
CA LEU A 41 -19.49 -7.81 0.52
C LEU A 41 -20.70 -8.43 -0.20
N PRO A 42 -21.54 -9.19 0.52
CA PRO A 42 -22.88 -9.57 0.07
C PRO A 42 -23.61 -8.35 -0.49
N ALA A 43 -24.09 -8.46 -1.72
CA ALA A 43 -24.99 -7.46 -2.26
C ALA A 43 -26.28 -7.49 -1.46
N GLU A 44 -26.46 -6.53 -0.54
CA GLU A 44 -27.77 -6.22 0.01
C GLU A 44 -28.38 -5.16 -0.90
N ASN A 45 -29.65 -5.36 -1.23
CA ASN A 45 -30.43 -4.63 -2.22
C ASN A 45 -30.02 -3.16 -2.38
N GLY A 46 -29.51 -2.80 -3.57
CA GLY A 46 -29.34 -1.41 -4.00
C GLY A 46 -27.95 -0.77 -3.83
N ARG A 47 -26.95 -1.46 -3.25
CA ARG A 47 -25.60 -0.89 -3.12
C ARG A 47 -24.78 -0.95 -4.41
N ASN A 48 -24.01 0.11 -4.70
CA ASN A 48 -23.11 0.14 -5.84
C ASN A 48 -21.99 -0.90 -5.67
N LYS A 49 -21.62 -1.64 -6.74
CA LYS A 49 -20.56 -2.67 -6.69
C LYS A 49 -19.21 -2.17 -6.14
N ARG A 50 -18.91 -0.87 -6.26
CA ARG A 50 -17.71 -0.25 -5.66
C ARG A 50 -17.81 -0.11 -4.13
N GLU A 51 -18.99 0.12 -3.58
CA GLU A 51 -19.23 0.15 -2.13
C GLU A 51 -19.21 -1.26 -1.52
N LEU A 52 -19.30 -2.28 -2.38
CA LEU A 52 -19.19 -3.68 -1.96
C LEU A 52 -17.74 -4.14 -1.82
N ILE A 53 -16.71 -3.41 -2.29
CA ILE A 53 -15.34 -3.91 -2.14
C ILE A 53 -14.97 -3.93 -0.65
N GLN A 54 -14.77 -5.13 -0.12
CA GLN A 54 -14.39 -5.33 1.28
C GLN A 54 -12.87 -5.28 1.42
N GLU A 55 -12.18 -6.02 0.55
CA GLU A 55 -10.75 -6.25 0.64
C GLU A 55 -10.11 -6.44 -0.73
N ILE A 56 -8.91 -5.91 -0.89
CA ILE A 56 -8.01 -6.21 -2.01
C ILE A 56 -6.77 -6.88 -1.44
N TYR A 57 -6.45 -8.07 -1.92
CA TYR A 57 -5.24 -8.80 -1.56
C TYR A 57 -4.31 -8.93 -2.77
N ALA A 58 -3.18 -8.26 -2.72
CA ALA A 58 -2.16 -8.20 -3.76
C ALA A 58 -0.98 -9.09 -3.40
N GLN A 59 -0.45 -9.83 -4.38
CA GLN A 59 0.65 -10.76 -4.19
C GLN A 59 1.62 -10.76 -5.37
N GLY A 60 2.90 -10.98 -5.04
CA GLY A 60 4.00 -11.09 -5.98
C GLY A 60 4.49 -9.71 -6.40
N ASP A 61 5.63 -9.30 -5.81
CA ASP A 61 6.31 -8.02 -6.05
C ASP A 61 5.36 -6.83 -6.00
N VAL A 62 4.72 -6.66 -4.85
CA VAL A 62 3.76 -5.58 -4.66
C VAL A 62 4.48 -4.25 -4.53
N THR A 63 4.09 -3.27 -5.35
CA THR A 63 4.55 -1.89 -5.22
C THR A 63 3.38 -0.94 -4.99
N LEU A 64 3.58 0.04 -4.10
CA LEU A 64 2.65 1.13 -3.83
C LEU A 64 3.30 2.44 -4.24
N LYS A 65 2.56 3.31 -4.92
CA LYS A 65 2.97 4.70 -5.17
C LYS A 65 1.81 5.64 -4.87
N GLN A 66 2.08 6.73 -4.16
CA GLN A 66 1.14 7.81 -3.89
C GLN A 66 1.90 9.10 -3.54
N GLY A 67 1.93 10.08 -4.44
CA GLY A 67 2.77 11.28 -4.27
C GLY A 67 4.22 10.91 -3.97
N ASP A 68 4.77 11.44 -2.87
CA ASP A 68 6.13 11.11 -2.38
C ASP A 68 6.22 9.80 -1.57
N THR A 69 5.13 9.01 -1.54
CA THR A 69 5.10 7.72 -0.87
C THR A 69 5.36 6.60 -1.85
N GLU A 70 6.35 5.76 -1.56
CA GLU A 70 6.62 4.53 -2.31
C GLU A 70 6.80 3.34 -1.36
N GLY A 71 6.13 2.22 -1.65
CA GLY A 71 6.22 1.00 -0.86
C GLY A 71 6.56 -0.22 -1.70
N ASN A 72 7.29 -1.17 -1.13
CA ASN A 72 7.57 -2.48 -1.72
C ASN A 72 7.32 -3.58 -0.69
N ALA A 73 6.68 -4.67 -1.11
CA ALA A 73 6.43 -5.83 -0.27
C ALA A 73 6.18 -7.09 -1.12
N SER A 74 6.24 -8.27 -0.49
CA SER A 74 5.86 -9.51 -1.15
C SER A 74 4.34 -9.59 -1.33
N GLU A 75 3.59 -9.05 -0.38
CA GLU A 75 2.13 -9.03 -0.37
C GLU A 75 1.61 -7.71 0.21
N ALA A 76 0.38 -7.33 -0.17
CA ALA A 76 -0.35 -6.27 0.49
C ALA A 76 -1.83 -6.59 0.63
N ARG A 77 -2.43 -6.14 1.72
CA ARG A 77 -3.83 -6.34 2.03
C ARG A 77 -4.47 -4.99 2.33
N TYR A 78 -5.43 -4.58 1.52
CA TYR A 78 -6.16 -3.34 1.69
C TYR A 78 -7.59 -3.61 2.14
N GLN A 79 -7.90 -3.29 3.40
CA GLN A 79 -9.27 -3.29 3.91
C GLN A 79 -9.92 -1.94 3.59
N VAL A 80 -10.75 -1.91 2.55
CA VAL A 80 -11.30 -0.66 2.00
C VAL A 80 -12.12 0.10 3.03
N GLY A 81 -13.06 -0.58 3.70
CA GLY A 81 -13.92 0.04 4.72
C GLY A 81 -13.15 0.59 5.93
N GLN A 82 -11.99 0.02 6.25
CA GLN A 82 -11.13 0.48 7.35
C GLN A 82 -10.04 1.46 6.89
N ARG A 83 -9.90 1.67 5.58
CA ARG A 83 -8.82 2.45 4.96
C ARG A 83 -7.44 2.04 5.48
N ARG A 84 -7.25 0.72 5.62
CA ARG A 84 -6.03 0.14 6.19
C ARG A 84 -5.33 -0.70 5.15
N LEU A 85 -4.09 -0.33 4.87
CA LEU A 85 -3.19 -1.09 4.02
C LEU A 85 -2.16 -1.80 4.91
N GLU A 86 -2.06 -3.11 4.80
CA GLU A 86 -1.02 -3.91 5.43
C GLU A 86 -0.08 -4.44 4.34
N MET A 87 1.19 -4.07 4.40
CA MET A 87 2.24 -4.57 3.53
C MET A 87 3.09 -5.59 4.27
N ILE A 88 3.38 -6.72 3.63
CA ILE A 88 4.01 -7.88 4.26
C ILE A 88 5.22 -8.30 3.45
N GLY A 89 6.39 -8.31 4.10
CA GLY A 89 7.61 -8.90 3.58
C GLY A 89 7.65 -10.39 3.88
N LYS A 90 8.05 -11.20 2.90
CA LYS A 90 8.37 -12.63 3.08
C LYS A 90 9.88 -12.84 3.04
N SER A 91 10.43 -13.02 1.85
CA SER A 91 11.88 -13.21 1.66
C SER A 91 12.67 -11.93 1.93
N GLU A 92 12.08 -10.78 1.61
CA GLU A 92 12.63 -9.45 1.88
C GLU A 92 11.68 -8.66 2.79
N PRO A 93 12.19 -7.79 3.69
CA PRO A 93 11.35 -6.93 4.50
C PRO A 93 10.46 -6.02 3.64
N ALA A 94 9.23 -5.80 4.08
CA ALA A 94 8.43 -4.71 3.53
C ALA A 94 9.15 -3.39 3.78
N SER A 95 9.06 -2.48 2.83
CA SER A 95 9.69 -1.17 2.90
C SER A 95 8.71 -0.09 2.47
N VAL A 96 8.66 1.03 3.17
CA VAL A 96 7.95 2.22 2.72
C VAL A 96 8.81 3.45 2.91
N ARG A 97 8.83 4.30 1.89
CA ARG A 97 9.42 5.63 1.92
C ARG A 97 8.29 6.66 1.91
N PHE A 98 8.39 7.66 2.78
CA PHE A 98 7.46 8.79 2.82
C PHE A 98 8.30 10.07 2.80
N GLY A 99 8.35 10.76 1.66
CA GLY A 99 9.29 11.86 1.48
C GLY A 99 10.74 11.37 1.58
N LYS A 100 11.50 11.90 2.55
CA LYS A 100 12.91 11.51 2.76
C LYS A 100 13.09 10.35 3.74
N ASP A 101 12.05 10.00 4.50
CA ASP A 101 12.13 8.97 5.51
C ASP A 101 11.88 7.59 4.90
N HIS A 102 12.58 6.58 5.40
CA HIS A 102 12.48 5.21 4.93
C HIS A 102 12.32 4.27 6.11
N VAL A 103 11.25 3.48 6.14
CA VAL A 103 11.02 2.43 7.14
C VAL A 103 10.99 1.04 6.52
N ARG A 104 11.53 0.05 7.25
CA ARG A 104 11.54 -1.37 6.88
C ARG A 104 11.15 -2.26 8.05
N GLY A 105 10.46 -3.35 7.76
CA GLY A 105 10.10 -4.39 8.73
C GLY A 105 9.37 -5.55 8.07
N ALA A 106 9.08 -6.60 8.83
CA ALA A 106 8.35 -7.75 8.30
C ALA A 106 6.91 -7.37 7.90
N ARG A 107 6.30 -6.42 8.62
CA ARG A 107 4.94 -5.97 8.35
C ARG A 107 4.82 -4.47 8.60
N ILE A 108 4.26 -3.75 7.64
CA ILE A 108 4.00 -2.31 7.72
C ILE A 108 2.50 -2.09 7.56
N LYS A 109 1.86 -1.51 8.58
CA LYS A 109 0.45 -1.14 8.58
C LYS A 109 0.33 0.37 8.37
N VAL A 110 -0.35 0.77 7.31
CA VAL A 110 -0.64 2.15 6.95
C VAL A 110 -2.13 2.39 7.10
N THR A 111 -2.50 3.40 7.88
CA THR A 111 -3.89 3.87 7.97
C THR A 111 -4.02 5.13 7.14
N LEU A 112 -5.04 5.20 6.29
CA LEU A 112 -5.29 6.32 5.39
C LEU A 112 -6.44 7.20 5.91
N ASN A 113 -6.38 8.51 5.63
CA ASN A 113 -7.47 9.44 5.90
C ASN A 113 -8.57 9.37 4.82
N ALA A 114 -9.57 10.24 4.89
CA ALA A 114 -10.66 10.28 3.90
C ALA A 114 -10.21 10.61 2.47
N ASN A 115 -9.10 11.35 2.36
CA ASN A 115 -8.44 11.68 1.10
C ASN A 115 -7.42 10.61 0.68
N ARG A 116 -7.44 9.45 1.35
CA ARG A 116 -6.52 8.32 1.16
C ARG A 116 -5.05 8.66 1.41
N GLN A 117 -4.74 9.78 2.05
CA GLN A 117 -3.36 10.11 2.42
C GLN A 117 -2.97 9.36 3.70
N VAL A 118 -1.67 9.09 3.83
CA VAL A 118 -1.09 8.42 5.01
C VAL A 118 -1.40 9.23 6.27
N LYS A 119 -2.16 8.62 7.19
CA LYS A 119 -2.48 9.20 8.50
C LYS A 119 -1.57 8.65 9.60
N ASN A 120 -1.34 7.33 9.59
CA ASN A 120 -0.51 6.65 10.58
C ASN A 120 0.24 5.48 9.94
N VAL A 121 1.45 5.22 10.44
CA VAL A 121 2.26 4.06 10.05
C VAL A 121 2.69 3.31 11.30
N ARG A 122 2.47 2.00 11.33
CA ARG A 122 2.99 1.09 12.35
C ARG A 122 3.83 0.02 11.68
N VAL A 123 5.02 -0.22 12.20
CA VAL A 123 5.93 -1.24 11.66
C VAL A 123 6.21 -2.29 12.72
N ASP A 124 6.19 -3.54 12.30
CA ASP A 124 6.35 -4.71 13.14
C ASP A 124 7.49 -5.59 12.60
N GLY A 125 8.28 -6.12 13.53
CA GLY A 125 9.39 -7.02 13.25
C GLY A 125 8.99 -8.41 12.78
N GLY A 126 7.71 -8.76 12.90
CA GLY A 126 7.20 -10.10 12.65
C GLY A 126 7.24 -10.99 13.89
N ALA A 127 6.48 -12.08 13.85
CA ALA A 127 6.27 -12.98 15.00
C ALA A 127 7.55 -13.65 15.52
N THR A 128 8.59 -13.73 14.68
CA THR A 128 9.90 -14.32 15.03
C THR A 128 10.91 -13.30 15.57
N GLY A 129 10.49 -12.06 15.84
CA GLY A 129 11.36 -11.03 16.44
C GLY A 129 12.31 -10.35 15.44
N GLY A 130 11.90 -10.19 14.17
CA GLY A 130 12.69 -9.47 13.17
C GLY A 130 12.89 -7.99 13.51
N ARG A 131 13.87 -7.35 12.86
CA ARG A 131 14.25 -5.97 13.16
C ARG A 131 13.39 -4.96 12.40
N VAL A 132 12.97 -3.91 13.09
CA VAL A 132 12.45 -2.68 12.46
C VAL A 132 13.62 -1.72 12.25
N THR A 133 13.75 -1.16 11.05
CA THR A 133 14.77 -0.17 10.74
C THR A 133 14.12 1.08 10.17
N MET A 134 14.47 2.24 10.70
CA MET A 134 14.07 3.54 10.15
C MET A 134 15.31 4.36 9.84
N LYS A 135 15.39 4.90 8.63
CA LYS A 135 16.38 5.90 8.24
C LYS A 135 15.66 7.23 8.09
N ILE A 136 15.96 8.14 9.00
CA ILE A 136 15.50 9.53 8.94
C ILE A 136 16.59 10.32 8.20
N ILE A 137 16.21 11.07 7.18
CA ILE A 137 17.13 11.99 6.51
C ILE A 137 16.72 13.40 6.94
N PRO A 138 17.34 13.95 8.00
CA PRO A 138 17.09 15.33 8.38
C PRO A 138 17.42 16.24 7.21
N GLY A 139 16.58 17.28 7.01
CA GLY A 139 16.89 18.31 6.04
C GLY A 139 18.25 18.90 6.38
N GLN A 140 19.14 19.01 5.38
CA GLN A 140 20.21 19.98 5.52
C GLN A 140 19.54 21.32 5.77
N GLU A 141 19.77 21.84 6.97
CA GLU A 141 19.55 23.25 7.28
C GLU A 141 20.12 24.05 6.12
N ARG A 142 19.31 24.93 5.53
CA ARG A 142 19.82 25.91 4.58
C ARG A 142 20.87 26.72 5.35
N ALA A 143 22.14 26.43 5.12
CA ALA A 143 23.22 27.34 5.49
C ALA A 143 22.97 28.63 4.71
N GLY A 144 22.37 29.60 5.39
CA GLY A 144 22.07 30.92 4.86
C GLY A 144 22.01 31.92 5.99
N ALA A 145 23.17 32.49 6.35
CA ALA A 145 23.35 33.88 6.77
C ALA A 145 24.83 34.18 7.03
N GLY A 146 25.34 35.29 6.47
CA GLY A 146 26.68 35.86 6.73
C GLY A 146 27.50 36.11 5.46
N ASP A 147 27.06 36.95 4.51
CA ASP A 147 27.20 38.41 4.47
C ASP A 147 28.60 38.92 4.04
N GLN A 148 28.57 39.87 3.09
CA GLN A 148 29.58 40.84 2.66
C GLN A 148 30.87 40.44 1.87
N GLN A 149 30.78 40.74 0.57
CA GLN A 149 31.82 41.35 -0.28
C GLN A 149 32.55 42.53 0.42
N PRO A 150 33.81 42.82 0.08
CA PRO A 150 34.14 43.42 -1.23
C PRO A 150 35.15 42.64 -2.09
#